data_AF-A0A9E6X6Z6-F1
#
_entry.id   AF-A0A9E6X6Z6-F1
#
_cell.length_a   1.000
_cell.length_b   1.000
_cell.length_c   1.000
_cell.angle_alpha   90.00
_cell.angle_beta   90.00
_cell.angle_gamma   90.00
#
_symmetry.space_group_name_H-M   'P 1'
#
loop_
_entity.id
_entity.type
_entity.pdbx_description
1 polymer ?
#
loop_
_entity_poly.entity_id
_entity_poly.type
_entity_poly.pdbx_seq_one_letter_code
_entity_poly.pdbx_strand_id
1 'polypeptide(L)'
;MSTDHVIDELLRQDEAELRAKRKRLKAFATALEDARRANDAVHQAAAELMDAGDMSRADLVRVFELTATERGLLATRKGTPTAGAETVVDEREATQPDTESVYAAA
;
A
#
# COMPACT_ATOMS: atom_id res chain seq x y z
N MET A 1 -40.50 -15.83 -13.31
CA MET A 1 -39.31 -15.12 -12.81
C MET A 1 -39.22 -13.82 -13.59
N SER A 2 -39.44 -12.67 -12.94
CA SER A 2 -39.29 -11.37 -13.61
C SER A 2 -37.80 -11.12 -13.85
N THR A 3 -37.45 -10.58 -15.01
CA THR A 3 -36.07 -10.22 -15.36
C THR A 3 -35.44 -9.29 -14.33
N ASP A 4 -36.24 -8.41 -13.72
CA ASP A 4 -35.79 -7.47 -12.68
C ASP A 4 -35.25 -8.21 -11.44
N HIS A 5 -35.90 -9.29 -11.02
CA HIS A 5 -35.42 -10.10 -9.89
C HIS A 5 -34.10 -10.82 -10.17
N VAL A 6 -33.84 -11.17 -11.43
CA VAL A 6 -32.57 -11.81 -11.83
C VAL A 6 -31.44 -10.79 -11.84
N ILE A 7 -31.71 -9.55 -12.27
CA ILE A 7 -30.74 -8.45 -12.28
C ILE A 7 -30.35 -8.05 -10.85
N ASP A 8 -31.32 -7.93 -9.95
CA ASP A 8 -31.06 -7.58 -8.54
C ASP A 8 -30.17 -8.62 -7.83
N GLU A 9 -30.39 -9.91 -8.10
CA GLU A 9 -29.61 -11.00 -7.51
C GLU A 9 -28.16 -11.00 -8.01
N LEU A 10 -27.95 -10.72 -9.30
CA LEU A 10 -26.61 -10.59 -9.90
C LEU A 10 -25.85 -9.39 -9.33
N LEU A 11 -26.50 -8.23 -9.23
CA LEU A 11 -25.91 -7.04 -8.63
C LEU A 11 -25.50 -7.27 -7.18
N ARG A 12 -26.33 -8.00 -6.41
CA ARG A 12 -26.03 -8.35 -5.03
C ARG A 12 -24.82 -9.28 -4.90
N GLN A 13 -24.66 -10.23 -5.82
CA GLN A 13 -23.51 -11.12 -5.86
C GLN A 13 -22.23 -10.35 -6.19
N ASP A 14 -22.27 -9.51 -7.24
CA ASP A 14 -21.14 -8.65 -7.63
C ASP A 14 -20.72 -7.71 -6.49
N GLU A 15 -21.68 -7.11 -5.78
CA GLU A 15 -21.39 -6.28 -4.60
C GLU A 15 -20.69 -7.07 -3.49
N ALA A 16 -21.13 -8.31 -3.22
CA ALA A 16 -20.52 -9.16 -2.20
C ALA A 16 -19.08 -9.53 -2.59
N GLU A 17 -18.84 -9.87 -3.85
CA GLU A 17 -17.51 -10.17 -4.38
C GLU A 17 -16.59 -8.96 -4.33
N LEU A 18 -17.09 -7.78 -4.70
CA LEU A 18 -16.35 -6.52 -4.63
C LEU A 18 -15.97 -6.16 -3.18
N ARG A 19 -16.90 -6.33 -2.23
CA ARG A 19 -16.62 -6.13 -0.80
C ARG A 19 -15.56 -7.11 -0.30
N ALA A 20 -15.63 -8.38 -0.68
CA ALA A 20 -14.65 -9.39 -0.30
C ALA A 20 -13.27 -9.08 -0.91
N LYS A 21 -13.21 -8.67 -2.18
CA LYS A 21 -11.97 -8.24 -2.84
C LYS A 21 -11.37 -7.01 -2.17
N ARG A 22 -12.18 -5.97 -1.90
CA ARG A 22 -11.75 -4.76 -1.18
C ARG A 22 -11.19 -5.09 0.20
N LYS A 23 -11.84 -6.00 0.94
CA LYS A 23 -11.35 -6.47 2.24
C LYS A 23 -9.97 -7.14 2.13
N ARG A 24 -9.80 -8.04 1.15
CA ARG A 24 -8.51 -8.72 0.91
C ARG A 24 -7.40 -7.74 0.52
N LEU A 25 -7.70 -6.78 -0.37
CA LEU A 25 -6.75 -5.76 -0.78
C LEU A 25 -6.34 -4.85 0.38
N LYS A 26 -7.29 -4.43 1.22
CA LYS A 26 -7.00 -3.64 2.40
C LYS A 26 -6.10 -4.41 3.38
N ALA A 27 -6.42 -5.67 3.65
CA ALA A 27 -5.61 -6.52 4.52
C ALA A 27 -4.18 -6.70 3.99
N PHE A 28 -4.03 -6.90 2.67
CA PHE A 28 -2.72 -6.99 2.03
C PHE A 28 -1.95 -5.67 2.11
N ALA A 29 -2.60 -4.53 1.87
CA ALA A 29 -1.96 -3.22 1.98
C ALA A 29 -1.41 -2.96 3.40
N THR A 30 -2.21 -3.27 4.43
CA THR A 30 -1.76 -3.17 5.83
C THR A 30 -0.57 -4.08 6.11
N ALA A 31 -0.64 -5.36 5.71
CA ALA A 31 0.47 -6.29 5.89
C ALA A 31 1.75 -5.83 5.16
N LEU A 32 1.61 -5.24 3.98
CA LEU A 32 2.73 -4.72 3.20
C LEU A 32 3.36 -3.48 3.87
N GLU A 33 2.56 -2.59 4.45
CA GLU A 33 3.07 -1.46 5.23
C GLU A 33 3.81 -1.93 6.49
N ASP A 34 3.28 -2.91 7.20
CA ASP A 34 3.95 -3.47 8.37
C ASP A 34 5.27 -4.15 8.00
N ALA A 35 5.31 -4.89 6.88
CA ALA A 35 6.55 -5.46 6.36
C ALA A 35 7.58 -4.38 5.97
N ARG A 36 7.13 -3.25 5.39
CA ARG A 36 8.02 -2.11 5.08
C ARG A 36 8.62 -1.51 6.35
N ARG A 37 7.80 -1.27 7.38
CA ARG A 37 8.27 -0.76 8.68
C ARG A 37 9.27 -1.71 9.34
N ALA A 38 8.98 -3.01 9.33
CA ALA A 38 9.89 -4.01 9.88
C ALA A 38 11.24 -4.03 9.12
N ASN A 39 11.21 -3.94 7.79
CA ASN A 39 12.42 -3.86 6.99
C ASN A 39 13.24 -2.60 7.30
N ASP A 40 12.60 -1.44 7.47
CA ASP A 40 13.29 -0.20 7.83
C ASP A 40 13.94 -0.30 9.22
N ALA A 41 13.27 -0.94 10.19
CA ALA A 41 13.84 -1.20 11.51
C ALA A 41 15.06 -2.13 11.45
N VAL A 42 15.02 -3.20 10.63
CA VAL A 42 16.18 -4.08 10.41
C VAL A 42 17.34 -3.34 9.75
N HIS A 43 17.05 -2.50 8.75
CA HIS A 43 18.05 -1.65 8.10
C HIS A 43 18.76 -0.73 9.11
N GLN A 44 17.98 -0.08 9.98
CA GLN A 44 18.53 0.83 10.98
C GLN A 44 19.38 0.08 12.01
N ALA A 45 18.87 -1.02 12.58
CA ALA A 45 19.61 -1.81 13.55
C ALA A 45 20.92 -2.37 12.96
N ALA A 46 20.89 -2.83 11.71
CA ALA A 46 22.09 -3.28 11.00
C ALA A 46 23.10 -2.15 10.79
N ALA A 47 22.62 -0.95 10.43
CA ALA A 47 23.48 0.23 10.29
C ALA A 47 24.13 0.61 11.62
N GLU A 48 23.37 0.64 12.72
CA GLU A 48 23.89 0.94 14.06
C GLU A 48 25.00 -0.04 14.48
N LEU A 49 24.80 -1.35 14.26
CA LEU A 49 25.83 -2.38 14.54
C LEU A 49 27.09 -2.23 13.68
N MET A 50 26.93 -1.86 12.41
CA MET A 50 28.06 -1.64 11.49
C MET A 50 28.82 -0.36 11.81
N ASP A 51 28.10 0.73 12.13
CA ASP A 51 28.67 2.04 12.46
C ASP A 51 29.39 2.04 13.82
N ALA A 52 28.88 1.27 14.79
CA ALA A 52 29.57 1.00 16.05
C ALA A 52 30.83 0.14 15.89
N GLY A 53 30.97 -0.55 14.74
CA GLY A 53 32.04 -1.50 14.49
C GLY A 53 31.86 -2.84 15.20
N ASP A 54 30.68 -3.09 15.79
CA ASP A 54 30.37 -4.33 16.52
C ASP A 54 30.32 -5.53 15.58
N MET A 55 29.83 -5.34 14.34
CA MET A 55 29.74 -6.40 13.34
C MET A 55 30.02 -5.87 11.92
N SER A 56 30.73 -6.67 11.12
CA SER A 56 30.81 -6.41 9.69
C SER A 56 29.56 -6.90 8.96
N ARG A 57 29.33 -6.41 7.73
CA ARG A 57 28.25 -6.92 6.87
C ARG A 57 28.34 -8.44 6.65
N ALA A 58 29.55 -8.98 6.53
CA ALA A 58 29.75 -10.42 6.36
C ALA A 58 29.38 -11.21 7.64
N ASP A 59 29.66 -10.65 8.80
CA ASP A 59 29.30 -11.26 10.08
C ASP A 59 27.79 -11.27 10.28
N LEU A 60 27.08 -10.19 9.91
CA LEU A 60 25.61 -10.17 9.95
C LEU A 60 25.01 -11.27 9.09
N VAL A 61 25.50 -11.45 7.86
CA VAL A 61 25.02 -12.52 6.97
C VAL A 61 25.29 -13.91 7.54
N ARG A 62 26.46 -14.12 8.15
CA ARG A 62 26.88 -15.41 8.67
C ARG A 62 26.19 -15.78 9.99
N VAL A 63 26.07 -14.83 10.92
CA VAL A 63 25.54 -15.05 12.27
C VAL A 63 24.01 -15.18 12.24
N PHE A 64 23.34 -14.37 11.42
CA PHE A 64 21.87 -14.41 11.29
C PHE A 64 21.39 -15.27 10.12
N GLU A 65 22.30 -16.01 9.48
CA GLU A 65 22.02 -16.93 8.37
C GLU A 65 21.14 -16.32 7.26
N LEU A 66 21.42 -15.06 6.90
CA LEU A 66 20.54 -14.30 6.01
C LEU A 66 20.43 -14.95 4.63
N THR A 67 19.19 -15.14 4.20
CA THR A 67 18.84 -15.61 2.87
C THR A 67 19.28 -14.61 1.81
N ALA A 68 19.31 -15.06 0.54
CA ALA A 68 19.68 -14.19 -0.58
C ALA A 68 18.83 -12.91 -0.65
N THR A 69 17.54 -13.01 -0.33
CA THR A 69 16.61 -11.87 -0.30
C THR A 69 16.87 -10.91 0.87
N GLU A 70 17.20 -11.44 2.05
CA GLU A 70 17.43 -10.63 3.26
C GLU A 70 18.78 -9.91 3.23
N ARG A 71 19.77 -10.41 2.49
CA ARG A 71 21.04 -9.69 2.26
C ARG A 71 20.84 -8.32 1.61
N GLY A 72 19.73 -8.14 0.89
CA GLY A 72 19.30 -6.84 0.36
C GLY A 72 18.92 -5.84 1.46
N LEU A 73 18.48 -6.33 2.63
CA LEU A 73 18.18 -5.52 3.82
C LEU A 73 19.45 -4.97 4.50
N LEU A 74 20.63 -5.41 4.10
CA LEU A 74 21.90 -4.83 4.56
C LEU A 74 22.47 -3.80 3.58
N ALA A 75 21.78 -3.53 2.47
CA ALA A 75 22.21 -2.48 1.55
C ALA A 75 22.04 -1.11 2.21
N THR A 76 23.08 -0.29 2.12
CA THR A 76 23.04 1.11 2.54
C THR A 76 22.08 1.86 1.63
N ARG A 77 20.80 1.93 1.99
CA ARG A 77 19.94 2.97 1.43
C ARG A 77 20.49 4.27 1.98
N LYS A 78 21.21 5.04 1.14
CA LYS A 78 21.37 6.47 1.37
C LYS A 78 19.94 6.99 1.56
N GLY A 79 19.57 7.28 2.80
CA GLY A 79 18.24 7.77 3.13
C GLY A 79 17.99 9.03 2.32
N THR A 80 17.22 8.92 1.24
CA THR A 80 16.49 10.05 0.70
C THR A 80 15.36 10.29 1.70
N PRO A 81 15.33 11.44 2.38
CA PRO A 81 14.20 11.77 3.25
C PRO A 81 12.95 11.88 2.36
N THR A 82 12.07 10.89 2.43
CA THR A 82 10.71 11.00 1.89
C THR A 82 9.94 11.95 2.79
N ALA A 83 10.05 13.24 2.50
CA ALA A 83 9.08 14.24 2.90
C ALA A 83 7.76 13.97 2.17
N GLY A 84 6.65 13.92 2.91
CA GLY A 84 5.32 14.09 2.35
C GLY A 84 4.64 12.82 1.84
N ALA A 85 4.21 11.94 2.74
CA ALA A 85 2.95 11.25 2.53
C ALA A 85 1.87 12.06 3.28
N GLU A 86 1.45 13.16 2.66
CA GLU A 86 0.25 13.87 3.10
C GLU A 86 -0.92 12.88 3.04
N THR A 87 -1.53 12.66 4.19
CA THR A 87 -2.85 12.07 4.33
C THR A 87 -3.82 12.87 3.47
N VAL A 88 -4.23 12.31 2.33
CA VAL A 88 -5.41 12.78 1.60
C VAL A 88 -6.61 12.47 2.48
N VAL A 89 -6.98 13.47 3.29
CA VAL A 89 -8.23 13.50 4.03
C VAL A 89 -9.33 13.86 3.04
N ASP A 90 -10.36 13.03 3.08
CA ASP A 90 -11.65 13.13 2.41
C ASP A 90 -12.33 14.49 2.62
N GLU A 91 -12.59 15.21 1.52
CA GLU A 91 -13.56 16.30 1.47
C GLU A 91 -14.53 16.07 0.29
N ARG A 92 -15.73 15.57 0.64
CA ARG A 92 -17.07 16.07 0.26
C ARG A 92 -17.31 16.37 -1.23
N GLU A 93 -18.22 15.63 -1.87
CA GLU A 93 -19.65 15.96 -1.98
C GLU A 93 -19.95 17.20 -2.85
N ALA A 94 -20.78 17.00 -3.87
CA ALA A 94 -21.38 17.97 -4.80
C ALA A 94 -20.40 18.67 -5.76
N THR A 95 -20.48 18.50 -7.08
CA THR A 95 -21.57 19.06 -7.89
C THR A 95 -21.46 18.46 -9.30
N GLN A 96 -22.54 17.85 -9.80
CA GLN A 96 -22.71 17.54 -11.22
C GLN A 96 -22.81 18.86 -12.00
N PRO A 97 -22.01 19.11 -13.05
CA PRO A 97 -22.33 20.18 -13.98
C PRO A 97 -23.37 19.70 -14.98
N ASP A 98 -24.59 20.24 -14.85
CA ASP A 98 -25.61 20.25 -15.90
C ASP A 98 -25.01 20.86 -17.18
N THR A 99 -24.80 20.01 -18.19
CA THR A 99 -24.44 20.46 -19.53
C THR A 99 -25.68 20.50 -20.41
N GLU A 100 -25.81 21.62 -21.14
CA GLU A 100 -26.69 21.85 -22.30
C GLU A 100 -28.08 22.45 -22.04
N SER A 101 -28.08 23.77 -21.80
CA SER A 101 -29.15 24.65 -22.27
C SER A 101 -28.53 25.91 -22.89
N VAL A 102 -27.99 25.78 -24.11
CA VAL A 102 -27.72 26.94 -25.00
C VAL A 102 -27.80 26.49 -26.47
N TYR A 103 -29.00 26.32 -27.00
CA TYR A 103 -29.27 26.53 -28.43
C TYR A 103 -30.66 27.15 -28.57
N ALA A 104 -30.73 28.45 -28.30
CA ALA A 104 -31.82 29.29 -28.76
C ALA A 104 -31.23 30.68 -29.09
N ALA A 105 -31.50 31.13 -30.30
CA ALA A 105 -31.25 32.46 -30.87
C ALA A 105 -29.83 32.75 -31.40
N ALA A 106 -29.64 32.49 -32.69
CA ALA A 106 -29.13 33.47 -33.64
C ALA A 106 -29.70 33.18 -35.03
#